data_AF-A0A022RCM1-F1
#
_entry.id   AF-A0A022RCM1-F1
#
_cell.length_a   1.000
_cell.length_b   1.000
_cell.length_c   1.000
_cell.angle_alpha   90.00
_cell.angle_beta   90.00
_cell.angle_gamma   90.00
#
_symmetry.space_group_name_H-M   'P 1'
#
loop_
_entity.id
_entity.type
_entity.pdbx_description
1 polymer ?
#
loop_
_entity_poly.entity_id
_entity_poly.type
_entity_poly.pdbx_seq_one_letter_code
_entity_poly.pdbx_strand_id
1 'polypeptide(L)'
;MAVTMKQMSIIISTLGVLSFIFGVIAENKKPAAGTPITGTNVVICKYPSDPTVILGYLSVAFLAVSTFAGYYSLFYPYQGKSIPQTALFKNTGFFVFFTIALGTTGLAAAMLLWPTVTEQLHQSRNVHHNLETECPTAKTGILGGGAFLSLDSCLFWLVALMLADNARVDYFGESDDKVAGGSGEPIKATV
;
A
#
# COMPACT_ATOMS: atom_id res chain seq x y z
N MET A 1 19.75 -16.57 -4.43
CA MET A 1 19.17 -16.33 -5.76
C MET A 1 18.83 -14.85 -5.84
N ALA A 2 19.34 -14.11 -6.84
CA ALA A 2 19.02 -12.70 -7.00
C ALA A 2 17.53 -12.55 -7.32
N VAL A 3 16.81 -11.71 -6.57
CA VAL A 3 15.39 -11.49 -6.83
C VAL A 3 15.24 -10.72 -8.14
N THR A 4 14.39 -11.21 -9.03
CA THR A 4 14.13 -10.56 -10.33
C THR A 4 12.98 -9.55 -10.20
N MET A 5 12.92 -8.56 -11.10
CA MET A 5 11.81 -7.59 -11.13
C MET A 5 10.44 -8.27 -11.31
N LYS A 6 10.40 -9.37 -12.07
CA LYS A 6 9.20 -10.20 -12.23
C LYS A 6 8.76 -10.87 -10.93
N GLN A 7 9.70 -11.31 -10.09
CA GLN A 7 9.35 -11.87 -8.79
C GLN A 7 8.82 -10.80 -7.84
N MET A 8 9.43 -9.61 -7.83
CA MET A 8 8.92 -8.49 -7.02
C MET A 8 7.53 -8.05 -7.47
N SER A 9 7.26 -7.97 -8.78
CA SER A 9 5.93 -7.60 -9.27
C SER A 9 4.85 -8.62 -8.88
N ILE A 10 5.17 -9.92 -8.91
CA ILE A 10 4.26 -10.97 -8.44
C ILE A 10 4.01 -10.84 -6.92
N ILE A 11 5.05 -10.57 -6.13
CA ILE A 11 4.91 -10.38 -4.68
C ILE A 11 4.02 -9.16 -4.38
N ILE A 12 4.29 -8.02 -5.02
CA ILE A 12 3.50 -6.80 -4.82
C ILE A 12 2.03 -7.04 -5.22
N SER A 13 1.79 -7.66 -6.38
CA SER A 13 0.45 -7.96 -6.89
C SER A 13 -0.31 -8.92 -5.96
N THR A 14 0.31 -10.02 -5.53
CA THR A 14 -0.33 -11.00 -4.65
C THR A 14 -0.68 -10.39 -3.29
N LEU A 15 0.22 -9.61 -2.69
CA LEU A 15 -0.04 -8.91 -1.43
C LEU A 15 -1.14 -7.85 -1.56
N GLY A 16 -1.16 -7.09 -2.66
CA GLY A 16 -2.20 -6.10 -2.94
C GLY A 16 -3.59 -6.72 -3.11
N VAL A 17 -3.68 -7.83 -3.85
CA VAL A 17 -4.94 -8.58 -4.00
C VAL A 17 -5.42 -9.15 -2.67
N LEU A 18 -4.51 -9.68 -1.84
CA LEU A 18 -4.87 -10.16 -0.50
C LEU A 18 -5.40 -9.02 0.38
N SER A 19 -4.74 -7.85 0.37
CA SER A 19 -5.21 -6.65 1.07
C SER A 19 -6.65 -6.28 0.65
N PHE A 20 -6.91 -6.26 -0.65
CA PHE A 20 -8.24 -5.98 -1.20
C PHE A 20 -9.30 -6.99 -0.72
N ILE A 21 -9.01 -8.28 -0.84
CA ILE A 21 -9.94 -9.36 -0.44
C ILE A 21 -10.28 -9.23 1.04
N PHE A 22 -9.28 -9.04 1.91
CA PHE A 22 -9.53 -8.89 3.34
C PHE A 22 -10.36 -7.64 3.66
N GLY A 23 -10.09 -6.52 2.98
CA GLY A 23 -10.88 -5.29 3.16
C GLY A 23 -12.34 -5.45 2.72
N VAL A 24 -12.60 -6.13 1.59
CA VAL A 24 -13.97 -6.40 1.11
C VAL A 24 -14.69 -7.40 2.01
N ILE A 25 -14.02 -8.45 2.49
CA ILE A 25 -14.62 -9.39 3.44
C ILE A 25 -14.92 -8.70 4.77
N ALA A 26 -14.04 -7.80 5.24
CA ALA A 26 -14.27 -7.02 6.46
C ALA A 26 -15.52 -6.14 6.34
N GLU A 27 -15.75 -5.52 5.17
CA GLU A 27 -16.96 -4.74 4.90
C GLU A 27 -18.21 -5.65 4.88
N ASN A 28 -18.19 -6.78 4.17
CA ASN A 28 -19.35 -7.67 4.06
C ASN A 28 -19.72 -8.39 5.38
N LYS A 29 -18.74 -8.62 6.25
CA LYS A 29 -18.95 -9.30 7.54
C LYS A 29 -19.34 -8.33 8.66
N LYS A 30 -19.49 -7.03 8.37
CA LYS A 30 -19.86 -6.03 9.36
C LYS A 30 -21.35 -6.12 9.70
N PRO A 31 -21.74 -6.26 10.99
CA PRO A 31 -23.13 -6.19 11.37
C PRO A 31 -23.65 -4.76 11.26
N ALA A 32 -24.92 -4.63 10.84
CA ALA A 32 -25.56 -3.33 10.63
C ALA A 32 -25.74 -2.53 11.93
N ALA A 33 -25.93 -3.20 13.08
CA ALA A 33 -26.05 -2.57 14.40
C ALA A 33 -25.69 -3.56 15.52
N GLY A 34 -25.19 -3.05 16.65
CA GLY A 34 -25.07 -3.82 17.89
C GLY A 34 -26.42 -3.97 18.57
N THR A 35 -26.63 -5.04 19.35
CA THR A 35 -27.87 -5.22 20.13
C THR A 35 -27.73 -4.50 21.48
N PRO A 36 -28.59 -3.51 21.79
CA PRO A 36 -28.60 -2.88 23.12
C PRO A 36 -29.22 -3.83 24.14
N ILE A 37 -28.50 -4.12 25.22
CA ILE A 37 -29.03 -4.83 26.39
C ILE A 37 -29.21 -3.79 27.50
N THR A 38 -30.47 -3.48 27.83
CA THR A 38 -30.81 -2.52 28.89
C THR A 38 -30.69 -3.20 30.27
N GLY A 39 -29.81 -2.67 31.12
CA GLY A 39 -29.70 -2.99 32.54
C GLY A 39 -30.23 -1.85 33.42
N THR A 40 -30.27 -2.05 34.74
CA THR A 40 -30.68 -1.00 35.69
C THR A 40 -29.66 0.16 35.66
N ASN A 41 -30.05 1.31 35.08
CA ASN A 41 -29.24 2.53 34.88
C ASN A 41 -28.02 2.44 33.93
N VAL A 42 -27.89 1.38 33.14
CA VAL A 42 -26.82 1.23 32.13
C VAL A 42 -27.31 0.50 30.88
N VAL A 43 -26.85 0.91 29.71
CA VAL A 43 -27.02 0.16 28.45
C VAL A 43 -25.68 -0.51 28.14
N ILE A 44 -25.71 -1.83 28.00
CA ILE A 44 -24.54 -2.60 27.57
C ILE A 44 -24.74 -2.92 26.10
N CYS A 45 -23.88 -2.37 25.25
CA CYS A 45 -23.87 -2.68 23.83
C CYS A 45 -23.16 -4.02 23.61
N LYS A 46 -23.93 -5.05 23.28
CA LYS A 46 -23.37 -6.34 22.87
C LYS A 46 -23.12 -6.33 21.37
N TYR A 47 -21.86 -6.16 21.01
CA TYR A 47 -21.39 -6.38 19.64
C TYR A 47 -21.14 -7.88 19.46
N PRO A 48 -21.66 -8.52 18.40
CA PRO A 48 -21.28 -9.89 18.08
C PRO A 48 -19.76 -9.99 17.88
N SER A 49 -19.20 -11.21 17.96
CA SER A 49 -17.78 -11.41 17.72
C SER A 49 -17.48 -11.15 16.25
N ASP A 50 -17.24 -9.88 15.91
CA ASP A 50 -17.04 -9.43 14.55
C ASP A 50 -15.57 -9.60 14.16
N PRO A 51 -15.25 -10.43 13.16
CA PRO A 51 -13.88 -10.56 12.66
C PRO A 51 -13.41 -9.32 11.88
N THR A 52 -14.26 -8.30 11.76
CA THR A 52 -14.02 -7.07 10.99
C THR A 52 -12.79 -6.31 11.46
N VAL A 53 -12.57 -6.22 12.78
CA VAL A 53 -11.39 -5.55 13.35
C VAL A 53 -10.11 -6.29 12.94
N ILE A 54 -10.10 -7.61 13.08
CA ILE A 54 -8.96 -8.47 12.74
C ILE A 54 -8.67 -8.38 11.24
N LEU A 55 -9.70 -8.54 10.40
CA LEU A 55 -9.58 -8.48 8.94
C LEU A 55 -9.16 -7.09 8.46
N GLY A 56 -9.63 -6.03 9.12
CA GLY A 56 -9.23 -4.67 8.85
C GLY A 56 -7.75 -4.44 9.16
N TYR A 57 -7.25 -4.84 10.33
CA TYR A 57 -5.81 -4.78 10.63
C TYR A 57 -4.98 -5.64 9.68
N LEU A 58 -5.47 -6.82 9.32
CA LEU A 58 -4.81 -7.71 8.38
C LEU A 58 -4.67 -7.03 7.00
N SER A 59 -5.73 -6.37 6.51
CA SER A 59 -5.68 -5.62 5.25
C SER A 59 -4.65 -4.50 5.28
N VAL A 60 -4.59 -3.72 6.37
CA VAL A 60 -3.59 -2.66 6.56
C VAL A 60 -2.17 -3.23 6.60
N ALA A 61 -1.98 -4.37 7.27
CA ALA A 61 -0.68 -5.03 7.32
C ALA A 61 -0.22 -5.46 5.92
N PHE A 62 -1.10 -6.06 5.11
CA PHE A 62 -0.78 -6.45 3.74
C PHE A 62 -0.49 -5.25 2.83
N LEU A 63 -1.25 -4.15 2.97
CA LEU A 63 -0.96 -2.89 2.29
C LEU A 63 0.39 -2.29 2.69
N ALA A 64 0.74 -2.33 3.98
CA ALA A 64 2.04 -1.86 4.45
C ALA A 64 3.17 -2.70 3.83
N VAL A 65 3.06 -4.02 3.89
CA VAL A 65 4.07 -4.93 3.32
C VAL A 65 4.19 -4.76 1.80
N SER A 66 3.07 -4.61 1.07
CA SER A 66 3.10 -4.38 -0.38
C SER A 66 3.76 -3.03 -0.73
N THR A 67 3.52 -2.00 0.07
CA THR A 67 4.15 -0.67 -0.09
C THR A 67 5.65 -0.74 0.19
N PHE A 68 6.06 -1.40 1.27
CA PHE A 68 7.48 -1.60 1.58
C PHE A 68 8.18 -2.40 0.48
N ALA A 69 7.56 -3.48 -0.01
CA ALA A 69 8.07 -4.26 -1.12
C ALA A 69 8.15 -3.43 -2.42
N GLY A 70 7.12 -2.62 -2.70
CA GLY A 70 7.06 -1.70 -3.82
C GLY A 70 8.20 -0.68 -3.78
N TYR A 71 8.33 0.05 -2.67
CA TYR A 71 9.41 1.00 -2.45
C TYR A 71 10.79 0.34 -2.57
N TYR A 72 11.00 -0.80 -1.91
CA TYR A 72 12.26 -1.52 -1.96
C TYR A 72 12.60 -2.00 -3.37
N SER A 73 11.61 -2.47 -4.13
CA SER A 73 11.78 -2.93 -5.51
C SER A 73 12.26 -1.83 -6.47
N LEU A 74 12.04 -0.55 -6.15
CA LEU A 74 12.52 0.59 -6.94
C LEU A 74 14.00 0.89 -6.73
N PHE A 75 14.55 0.59 -5.56
CA PHE A 75 15.95 0.87 -5.23
C PHE A 75 16.82 -0.39 -5.14
N TYR A 76 16.23 -1.57 -5.26
CA TYR A 76 16.97 -2.82 -5.23
C TYR A 76 17.93 -2.94 -6.43
N PRO A 77 19.22 -3.27 -6.22
CA PRO A 77 20.17 -3.48 -7.30
C PRO A 77 19.90 -4.81 -7.99
N TYR A 78 19.17 -4.78 -9.10
CA TYR A 78 19.01 -5.95 -9.94
C TYR A 78 20.32 -6.23 -10.71
N GLN A 79 20.76 -7.49 -10.70
CA GLN A 79 21.98 -7.93 -11.39
C GLN A 79 23.27 -7.20 -10.99
N GLY A 80 23.32 -6.62 -9.77
CA GLY A 80 24.51 -5.95 -9.26
C GLY A 80 24.76 -4.54 -9.81
N LYS A 81 23.88 -4.02 -10.68
CA LYS A 81 23.93 -2.63 -11.15
C LYS A 81 22.82 -1.81 -10.47
N SER A 82 23.19 -0.93 -9.55
CA SER A 82 22.27 0.05 -8.94
C SER A 82 22.21 1.32 -9.77
N ILE A 83 21.04 1.95 -9.86
CA ILE A 83 20.89 3.24 -10.55
C ILE A 83 20.91 4.37 -9.53
N PRO A 84 21.64 5.47 -9.80
CA PRO A 84 21.61 6.64 -8.93
C PRO A 84 20.20 7.22 -8.91
N GLN A 85 19.68 7.49 -7.71
CA GLN A 85 18.31 7.99 -7.50
C GLN A 85 18.04 9.28 -8.31
N THR A 86 19.08 10.09 -8.54
CA THR A 86 19.04 11.31 -9.35
C THR A 86 18.68 11.05 -10.82
N ALA A 87 19.05 9.90 -11.39
CA ALA A 87 18.67 9.53 -12.76
C ALA A 87 17.21 9.05 -12.84
N LEU A 88 16.73 8.31 -11.84
CA LEU A 88 15.33 7.86 -11.75
C LEU A 88 14.36 9.04 -11.59
N PHE A 89 14.67 9.99 -10.70
CA PHE A 89 13.82 11.15 -10.44
C PHE A 89 13.92 12.26 -11.50
N LYS A 90 14.87 12.17 -12.44
CA LYS A 90 14.91 13.07 -13.61
C LYS A 90 13.73 12.82 -14.55
N ASN A 91 13.19 11.60 -14.57
CA ASN A 91 12.00 11.28 -15.34
C ASN A 91 10.74 11.76 -14.60
N THR A 92 10.08 12.78 -15.14
CA THR A 92 8.83 13.34 -14.59
C THR A 92 7.75 12.28 -14.42
N GLY A 93 7.64 11.32 -15.34
CA GLY A 93 6.64 10.25 -15.25
C GLY A 93 6.82 9.39 -14.00
N PHE A 94 8.04 8.92 -13.75
CA PHE A 94 8.37 8.13 -12.57
C PHE A 94 8.05 8.88 -11.27
N PHE A 95 8.43 10.16 -11.17
CA PHE A 95 8.18 10.97 -9.99
C PHE A 95 6.69 11.20 -9.70
N VAL A 96 5.89 11.44 -10.75
CA VAL A 96 4.43 11.61 -10.62
C VAL A 96 3.78 10.33 -10.12
N PHE A 97 4.06 9.19 -10.76
CA PHE A 97 3.48 7.90 -10.35
C PHE A 97 3.92 7.49 -8.94
N PHE A 98 5.17 7.75 -8.57
CA PHE A 98 5.66 7.50 -7.22
C PHE A 98 4.91 8.34 -6.16
N THR A 99 4.67 9.61 -6.45
CA THR A 99 3.93 10.50 -5.54
C THR A 99 2.46 10.09 -5.41
N ILE A 100 1.82 9.73 -6.53
CA ILE A 100 0.44 9.21 -6.53
C ILE A 100 0.37 7.89 -5.75
N ALA A 101 1.32 6.98 -5.93
CA ALA A 101 1.38 5.73 -5.19
C ALA A 101 1.48 5.97 -3.67
N LEU A 102 2.35 6.89 -3.22
CA LEU A 102 2.45 7.26 -1.81
C LEU A 102 1.16 7.91 -1.28
N GLY A 103 0.59 8.86 -2.02
CA GLY A 103 -0.63 9.56 -1.62
C GLY A 103 -1.84 8.62 -1.52
N THR A 104 -2.03 7.76 -2.52
CA THR A 104 -3.12 6.76 -2.52
C THR A 104 -2.94 5.71 -1.44
N THR A 105 -1.70 5.27 -1.17
CA THR A 105 -1.40 4.38 -0.04
C THR A 105 -1.78 5.01 1.30
N GLY A 106 -1.38 6.27 1.54
CA GLY A 106 -1.69 6.98 2.77
C GLY A 106 -3.19 7.17 2.97
N LEU A 107 -3.91 7.53 1.92
CA LEU A 107 -5.37 7.67 1.95
C LEU A 107 -6.05 6.32 2.18
N ALA A 108 -5.57 5.24 1.55
CA ALA A 108 -6.10 3.90 1.74
C ALA A 108 -5.89 3.43 3.19
N ALA A 109 -4.70 3.64 3.74
CA ALA A 109 -4.40 3.35 5.14
C ALA A 109 -5.30 4.14 6.08
N ALA A 110 -5.54 5.43 5.83
CA ALA A 110 -6.44 6.24 6.64
C ALA A 110 -7.89 5.74 6.59
N MET A 111 -8.40 5.41 5.40
CA MET A 111 -9.75 4.89 5.22
C MET A 111 -9.94 3.48 5.79
N LEU A 112 -8.89 2.67 5.91
CA LEU A 112 -8.95 1.36 6.56
C LEU A 112 -8.75 1.46 8.09
N LEU A 113 -7.82 2.30 8.55
CA LEU A 113 -7.49 2.46 9.98
C LEU A 113 -8.57 3.21 10.76
N TRP A 114 -9.19 4.23 10.15
CA TRP A 114 -10.23 4.99 10.83
C TRP A 114 -11.40 4.12 11.32
N PRO A 115 -12.13 3.40 10.44
CA PRO A 115 -13.26 2.56 10.86
C PRO A 115 -12.83 1.40 11.76
N THR A 116 -11.64 0.82 11.57
CA THR A 116 -11.15 -0.28 12.43
C THR A 116 -10.87 0.18 13.85
N VAL A 117 -10.21 1.33 14.01
CA VAL A 117 -9.93 1.91 15.34
C VAL A 117 -11.23 2.35 16.00
N THR A 118 -12.17 2.97 15.26
CA THR A 118 -13.46 3.36 15.84
C THR A 118 -14.27 2.15 16.30
N GLU A 119 -14.30 1.06 15.51
CA GLU A 119 -15.01 -0.17 15.88
C GLU A 119 -14.38 -0.80 17.13
N GLN A 120 -13.05 -0.86 17.19
CA GLN A 120 -12.34 -1.33 18.37
C GLN A 120 -12.61 -0.45 19.61
N LEU A 121 -12.70 0.88 19.42
CA LEU A 121 -13.03 1.80 20.50
C LEU A 121 -14.44 1.55 21.04
N HIS A 122 -15.43 1.38 20.15
CA HIS A 122 -16.82 1.05 20.51
C HIS A 122 -16.90 -0.28 21.26
N GLN A 123 -16.15 -1.30 20.82
CA GLN A 123 -16.11 -2.60 21.50
C GLN A 123 -15.45 -2.51 22.88
N SER A 124 -14.43 -1.66 23.04
CA SER A 124 -13.74 -1.45 24.33
C SER A 124 -14.55 -0.61 25.32
N ARG A 125 -15.40 0.31 24.82
CA ARG A 125 -16.24 1.21 25.61
C ARG A 125 -17.72 0.82 25.48
N ASN A 126 -18.02 -0.41 25.85
CA ASN A 126 -19.33 -1.05 25.68
C ASN A 126 -20.39 -0.69 26.74
N VAL A 127 -20.00 0.03 27.81
CA VAL A 127 -20.91 0.46 28.88
C VAL A 127 -21.26 1.93 28.71
N HIS A 128 -22.54 2.21 28.54
CA HIS A 128 -23.06 3.57 28.46
C HIS A 128 -24.03 3.83 29.62
N HIS A 129 -23.83 4.93 30.34
CA HIS A 129 -24.69 5.35 31.46
C HIS A 129 -25.97 6.09 31.01
N ASN A 130 -26.19 6.21 29.70
CA ASN A 130 -27.33 6.90 29.12
C ASN A 130 -28.30 5.87 28.49
N LEU A 131 -29.56 5.89 28.94
CA LEU A 131 -30.60 4.93 28.55
C LEU A 131 -31.12 5.13 27.12
N GLU A 132 -30.85 6.27 26.48
CA GLU A 132 -31.24 6.56 25.09
C GLU A 132 -30.15 6.23 24.06
N THR A 133 -29.03 5.65 24.48
CA THR A 133 -27.89 5.41 23.58
C THR A 133 -28.20 4.25 22.63
N GLU A 134 -28.42 4.55 21.34
CA GLU A 134 -28.30 3.55 20.28
C GLU A 134 -26.86 3.02 20.26
N CYS A 135 -26.64 1.74 19.94
CA CYS A 135 -25.30 1.14 19.86
C CYS A 135 -24.76 1.27 18.43
N PRO A 136 -24.14 2.41 18.03
CA PRO A 136 -23.65 2.57 16.68
C PRO A 136 -22.48 1.62 16.44
N THR A 137 -22.40 1.12 15.21
CA THR A 137 -21.20 0.50 14.67
C THR A 137 -20.56 1.50 13.68
N ALA A 138 -19.28 1.33 13.35
CA ALA A 138 -18.58 2.19 12.39
C ALA A 138 -19.33 2.28 11.03
N LYS A 139 -19.19 3.42 10.35
CA LYS A 139 -19.94 3.72 9.12
C LYS A 139 -19.62 2.69 8.01
N THR A 140 -20.66 2.06 7.46
CA THR A 140 -20.56 1.15 6.31
C THR A 140 -20.10 1.89 5.06
N GLY A 141 -19.37 1.22 4.20
CA GLY A 141 -18.86 1.67 2.91
C GLY A 141 -17.43 2.22 2.96
N ILE A 142 -16.96 2.66 4.12
CA ILE A 142 -15.61 3.24 4.24
C ILE A 142 -14.51 2.16 4.14
N LEU A 143 -14.72 0.96 4.73
CA LEU A 143 -13.75 -0.14 4.65
C LEU A 143 -13.63 -0.64 3.21
N GLY A 144 -14.75 -0.79 2.52
CA GLY A 144 -14.81 -1.16 1.11
C GLY A 144 -14.11 -0.13 0.22
N GLY A 145 -14.35 1.16 0.45
CA GLY A 145 -13.65 2.24 -0.25
C GLY A 145 -12.13 2.21 -0.01
N GLY A 146 -11.70 2.02 1.24
CA GLY A 146 -10.30 1.83 1.58
C GLY A 146 -9.67 0.60 0.93
N ALA A 147 -10.43 -0.50 0.80
CA ALA A 147 -9.98 -1.72 0.13
C ALA A 147 -9.73 -1.48 -1.37
N PHE A 148 -10.65 -0.81 -2.07
CA PHE A 148 -10.44 -0.43 -3.47
C PHE A 148 -9.23 0.48 -3.64
N LEU A 149 -9.08 1.47 -2.75
CA LEU A 149 -7.94 2.37 -2.81
C LEU A 149 -6.61 1.65 -2.52
N SER A 150 -6.63 0.59 -1.71
CA SER A 150 -5.46 -0.30 -1.49
C SER A 150 -5.05 -1.03 -2.77
N LEU A 151 -6.02 -1.46 -3.58
CA LEU A 151 -5.77 -2.10 -4.87
C LEU A 151 -5.20 -1.09 -5.87
N ASP A 152 -5.76 0.11 -5.94
CA ASP A 152 -5.28 1.17 -6.82
C ASP A 152 -3.84 1.59 -6.47
N SER A 153 -3.54 1.75 -5.18
CA SER A 153 -2.17 1.98 -4.72
C SER A 153 -1.21 0.89 -5.21
N CYS A 154 -1.58 -0.38 -5.06
CA CYS A 154 -0.76 -1.50 -5.54
C CYS A 154 -0.52 -1.43 -7.05
N LEU A 155 -1.52 -1.05 -7.85
CA LEU A 155 -1.37 -0.87 -9.29
C LEU A 155 -0.41 0.28 -9.61
N PHE A 156 -0.50 1.41 -8.90
CA PHE A 156 0.44 2.51 -9.08
C PHE A 156 1.87 2.13 -8.70
N TRP A 157 2.08 1.32 -7.66
CA TRP A 157 3.39 0.75 -7.34
C TRP A 157 3.95 -0.15 -8.45
N LEU A 158 3.10 -0.96 -9.09
CA LEU A 158 3.50 -1.80 -10.23
C LEU A 158 3.85 -0.96 -11.47
N VAL A 159 3.09 0.09 -11.76
CA VAL A 159 3.40 1.04 -12.85
C VAL A 159 4.73 1.76 -12.57
N ALA A 160 4.96 2.20 -11.34
CA ALA A 160 6.22 2.81 -10.94
C ALA A 160 7.40 1.84 -11.11
N LEU A 161 7.23 0.55 -10.77
CA LEU A 161 8.24 -0.48 -10.98
C LEU A 161 8.53 -0.71 -12.48
N MET A 162 7.50 -0.71 -13.33
CA MET A 162 7.66 -0.85 -14.78
C MET A 162 8.37 0.37 -15.40
N LEU A 163 8.01 1.59 -14.99
CA LEU A 163 8.68 2.81 -15.44
C LEU A 163 10.13 2.86 -14.97
N ALA A 164 10.39 2.39 -13.75
CA ALA A 164 11.75 2.26 -13.25
C ALA A 164 12.55 1.28 -14.11
N ASP A 165 11.99 0.13 -14.46
CA ASP A 165 12.63 -0.87 -15.36
C ASP A 165 13.02 -0.25 -16.71
N ASN A 166 12.09 0.45 -17.36
CA ASN A 166 12.37 1.13 -18.64
C ASN A 166 13.47 2.19 -18.48
N ALA A 167 13.41 3.02 -17.42
CA ALA A 167 14.45 3.99 -17.13
C ALA A 167 15.81 3.33 -16.83
N ARG A 168 15.83 2.09 -16.30
CA ARG A 168 17.05 1.32 -16.09
C ARG A 168 17.67 0.89 -17.40
N VAL A 169 16.85 0.35 -18.28
CA VAL A 169 17.28 -0.10 -19.61
C VAL A 169 17.84 1.08 -20.40
N ASP A 170 17.16 2.23 -20.38
CA ASP A 170 17.62 3.43 -21.09
C ASP A 170 18.96 3.95 -20.52
N TYR A 171 19.09 4.02 -19.20
CA TYR A 171 20.32 4.50 -18.56
C TYR A 171 21.52 3.59 -18.84
N PHE A 172 21.33 2.27 -18.79
CA PHE A 172 22.42 1.32 -19.06
C PHE A 172 22.71 1.15 -20.54
N GLY A 173 21.70 1.18 -21.41
CA GLY A 173 21.88 1.19 -22.87
C GLY A 173 22.70 2.39 -23.34
N GLU A 174 22.38 3.58 -22.83
CA GLU A 174 23.17 4.79 -23.13
C GLU A 174 24.59 4.72 -22.54
N SER A 175 24.81 3.98 -21.45
CA SER A 175 26.13 3.82 -20.84
C SER A 175 27.04 2.84 -21.61
N ASP A 176 26.48 1.74 -22.13
CA ASP A 176 27.26 0.75 -22.90
C ASP A 176 27.64 1.31 -24.28
N ASP A 177 26.78 2.11 -24.92
CA ASP A 177 27.08 2.81 -26.17
C ASP A 177 28.15 3.91 -26.00
N LYS A 178 28.18 4.59 -24.85
CA LYS A 178 29.23 5.58 -24.53
C LYS A 178 30.60 4.94 -24.25
N VAL A 179 30.64 3.68 -23.82
CA VAL A 179 31.89 2.92 -23.67
C VAL A 179 32.39 2.40 -25.02
N ALA A 180 31.50 2.08 -25.96
CA ALA A 180 31.87 1.66 -27.32
C ALA A 180 32.41 2.81 -28.21
N GLY A 181 32.09 4.07 -27.90
CA GLY A 181 32.58 5.25 -28.63
C GLY A 181 33.92 5.83 -28.15
N GLY A 182 34.55 5.25 -27.13
CA GLY A 182 35.75 5.76 -26.48
C GLY A 182 37.04 5.02 -26.84
N SER A 183 37.31 4.78 -28.13
CA SER A 183 38.61 4.27 -28.57
C SER A 183 39.06 4.94 -29.86
N GLY A 184 39.81 6.03 -29.72
CA GLY A 184 40.58 6.63 -30.80
C GLY A 184 40.81 8.12 -30.59
N GLU A 185 41.88 8.51 -29.90
CA GLU A 185 43.06 9.12 -30.55
C GLU A 185 44.18 9.38 -29.51
N PRO A 186 45.45 9.02 -29.79
CA PRO A 186 46.56 9.28 -28.88
C PRO A 186 46.95 10.76 -28.95
N ILE A 187 47.11 11.37 -27.77
CA ILE A 187 47.73 12.68 -27.59
C ILE A 187 49.16 12.61 -28.14
N LYS A 188 49.39 13.11 -29.35
CA LYS A 188 50.73 13.45 -29.84
C LYS A 188 51.07 14.86 -29.36
N ALA A 189 51.82 14.92 -28.25
CA ALA A 189 52.61 16.09 -27.92
C ALA A 189 53.76 16.21 -28.93
N THR A 190 53.92 17.37 -29.57
CA THR A 190 55.17 17.73 -30.24
C THR A 190 55.38 19.24 -30.14
N VAL A 191 56.39 19.57 -29.32
CA VAL A 191 57.32 20.72 -29.27
C VAL A 191 56.83 22.07 -29.77
#